data_AF-A0A6I3UT09-F1
#
_entry.id   AF-A0A6I3UT09-F1
#
_cell.length_a   1.000
_cell.length_b   1.000
_cell.length_c   1.000
_cell.angle_alpha   90.00
_cell.angle_beta   90.00
_cell.angle_gamma   90.00
#
_symmetry.space_group_name_H-M   'P 1'
#
loop_
_entity.id
_entity.type
_entity.pdbx_description
1 polymer ?
#
loop_
_entity_poly.entity_id
_entity_poly.type
_entity_poly.pdbx_seq_one_letter_code
_entity_poly.pdbx_strand_id
1 'polypeptide(L)'
;TKRRRISFEKYVQEHKIPLSIFDLDETVTDYYGKLESFLEENSSIDGIFTINDFTALDVIEILEKNGKRIPHDVQIIGYDGIKMAGDRDYLLSTI
;
A
#
# COMPACT_ATOMS: atom_id res chain seq x y z
N THR A 1 -6.72 15.22 -2.06
CA THR A 1 -5.61 14.40 -1.52
C THR A 1 -5.46 14.52 0.01
N LYS A 2 -5.13 15.68 0.61
CA LYS A 2 -4.91 15.81 2.08
C LYS A 2 -6.05 15.35 3.01
N ARG A 3 -7.32 15.48 2.61
CA ARG A 3 -8.47 15.13 3.47
C ARG A 3 -8.65 13.62 3.71
N ARG A 4 -8.24 12.76 2.77
CA ARG A 4 -8.47 11.29 2.87
C ARG A 4 -7.53 10.63 3.86
N ARG A 5 -6.23 10.96 3.80
CA ARG A 5 -5.25 10.51 4.78
C ARG A 5 -5.65 10.92 6.20
N ILE A 6 -6.06 12.17 6.39
CA ILE A 6 -6.53 12.66 7.70
C ILE A 6 -7.76 11.88 8.19
N SER A 7 -8.74 11.62 7.34
CA SER A 7 -9.92 10.83 7.72
C SER A 7 -9.60 9.37 8.04
N PHE A 8 -8.70 8.75 7.27
CA PHE A 8 -8.24 7.39 7.51
C PHE A 8 -7.44 7.30 8.81
N GLU A 9 -6.46 8.17 9.02
CA GLU A 9 -5.68 8.27 10.26
C GLU A 9 -6.59 8.47 11.46
N LYS A 10 -7.57 9.38 11.35
CA LYS A 10 -8.54 9.63 12.42
C LYS A 10 -9.36 8.38 12.75
N TYR A 11 -9.88 7.68 11.74
CA TYR A 11 -10.63 6.44 11.94
C TYR A 11 -9.77 5.38 12.63
N VAL A 12 -8.55 5.19 12.16
CA VAL A 12 -7.58 4.21 12.70
C VAL A 12 -7.22 4.55 14.15
N GLN A 13 -7.01 5.82 14.48
CA GLN A 13 -6.77 6.30 15.84
C GLN A 13 -7.96 6.07 16.77
N GLU A 14 -9.18 6.40 16.32
CA GLU A 14 -10.42 6.20 17.09
C GLU A 14 -10.65 4.72 17.41
N HIS A 15 -10.25 3.82 16.51
CA HIS A 15 -10.42 2.36 16.67
C HIS A 15 -9.18 1.65 17.25
N LYS A 16 -8.12 2.40 17.60
CA LYS A 16 -6.85 1.88 18.16
C LYS A 16 -6.21 0.79 17.29
N ILE A 17 -6.34 0.92 15.98
CA ILE A 17 -5.72 0.01 15.02
C ILE A 17 -4.25 0.44 14.84
N PRO A 18 -3.26 -0.47 14.89
CA PRO A 18 -1.88 -0.14 14.61
C PRO A 18 -1.71 0.48 13.21
N LEU A 19 -0.94 1.56 13.12
CA LEU A 19 -0.70 2.28 11.86
C LEU A 19 0.77 2.54 11.65
N SER A 20 1.27 2.11 10.51
CA SER A 20 2.59 2.50 9.99
C SER A 20 2.38 3.37 8.75
N ILE A 21 3.10 4.48 8.66
CA ILE A 21 2.97 5.42 7.54
C ILE A 21 4.29 5.48 6.78
N PHE A 22 4.21 5.19 5.49
CA PHE A 22 5.29 5.43 4.54
C PHE A 22 5.02 6.73 3.80
N ASP A 23 5.84 7.74 4.07
CA ASP A 23 5.75 9.08 3.47
C ASP A 23 7.17 9.57 3.22
N LEU A 24 7.48 9.86 1.96
CA LEU A 24 8.80 10.29 1.53
C LEU A 24 8.72 11.68 0.90
N ASP A 25 9.77 12.47 1.12
CA ASP A 25 9.95 13.74 0.44
C ASP A 25 10.25 13.52 -1.05
N GLU A 26 9.78 14.42 -1.92
CA GLU A 26 9.99 14.35 -3.38
C GLU A 26 11.48 14.35 -3.77
N THR A 27 12.36 14.80 -2.88
CA THR A 27 13.82 14.78 -3.08
C THR A 27 14.49 13.42 -2.86
N VAL A 28 13.76 12.42 -2.34
CA VAL A 28 14.30 11.08 -2.10
C VAL A 28 14.47 10.34 -3.43
N THR A 29 15.71 9.96 -3.74
CA THR A 29 16.06 9.28 -5.00
C THR A 29 15.90 7.76 -4.93
N ASP A 30 16.04 7.16 -3.75
CA ASP A 30 15.91 5.71 -3.53
C ASP A 30 14.53 5.34 -2.95
N TYR A 31 13.48 5.68 -3.70
CA TYR A 31 12.11 5.39 -3.27
C TYR A 31 11.88 3.88 -3.11
N TYR A 32 12.32 3.06 -4.08
CA TYR A 32 12.05 1.62 -4.10
C TYR A 32 12.76 0.90 -2.95
N GLY A 33 14.05 1.17 -2.70
CA GLY A 33 14.78 0.56 -1.59
C GLY A 33 14.18 0.94 -0.23
N LYS A 34 13.72 2.19 -0.08
CA LYS A 34 13.03 2.64 1.13
C LYS A 34 11.68 1.95 1.32
N LEU A 35 10.92 1.75 0.24
CA LEU A 35 9.65 1.04 0.30
C LEU A 35 9.86 -0.43 0.70
N GLU A 36 10.87 -1.09 0.13
CA GLU A 36 11.24 -2.46 0.48
C GLU A 36 11.60 -2.60 1.95
N SER A 37 12.52 -1.76 2.45
CA SER A 37 12.89 -1.75 3.88
C SER A 37 11.69 -1.49 4.79
N PHE A 38 10.79 -0.57 4.40
CA PHE A 38 9.59 -0.30 5.17
C PHE A 38 8.67 -1.52 5.27
N LEU A 39 8.47 -2.26 4.18
CA LEU A 39 7.63 -3.45 4.17
C LEU A 39 8.26 -4.61 4.95
N GLU A 40 9.59 -4.73 4.95
CA GLU A 40 10.32 -5.71 5.76
C GLU A 40 10.22 -5.42 7.26
N GLU A 41 10.45 -4.16 7.66
CA GLU A 41 10.32 -3.70 9.05
C GLU A 41 8.88 -3.86 9.58
N ASN A 42 7.89 -3.83 8.69
CA ASN A 42 6.47 -3.93 9.01
C ASN A 42 5.83 -5.22 8.45
N SER A 43 6.55 -6.35 8.54
CA SER A 43 6.13 -7.65 7.98
C SER A 43 4.82 -8.24 8.53
N SER A 44 4.27 -7.67 9.62
CA SER A 44 2.97 -8.02 10.22
C SER A 44 1.78 -7.28 9.61
N ILE A 45 1.99 -6.32 8.70
CA ILE A 45 0.91 -5.63 8.00
C ILE A 45 0.12 -6.62 7.15
N ASP A 46 -1.21 -6.59 7.30
CA ASP A 46 -2.19 -7.38 6.55
C ASP A 46 -3.05 -6.51 5.62
N GLY A 47 -2.90 -5.18 5.67
CA GLY A 47 -3.65 -4.22 4.87
C GLY A 47 -2.85 -2.96 4.55
N ILE A 48 -2.76 -2.60 3.27
CA ILE A 48 -2.05 -1.41 2.78
C ILE A 48 -2.99 -0.53 1.97
N PHE A 49 -2.97 0.76 2.27
CA PHE A 49 -3.68 1.79 1.49
C PHE A 49 -2.66 2.68 0.78
N THR A 50 -2.68 2.69 -0.56
CA THR A 50 -1.74 3.48 -1.36
C THR A 50 -2.38 4.76 -1.88
N ILE A 51 -1.54 5.77 -2.18
CA ILE A 51 -2.02 7.07 -2.67
C ILE A 51 -2.43 7.05 -4.15
N ASN A 52 -1.92 6.09 -4.92
CA ASN A 52 -2.24 5.84 -6.31
C ASN A 52 -1.96 4.37 -6.69
N ASP A 53 -2.42 3.97 -7.87
CA ASP A 53 -2.28 2.61 -8.37
C ASP A 53 -0.83 2.23 -8.76
N PHE A 54 0.03 3.18 -9.16
CA PHE A 54 1.46 2.88 -9.44
C PHE A 54 2.19 2.43 -8.18
N THR A 55 2.00 3.13 -7.06
CA THR A 55 2.52 2.71 -5.75
C THR A 55 1.95 1.35 -5.33
N ALA A 56 0.69 1.05 -5.66
CA ALA A 56 0.12 -0.28 -5.39
C ALA A 56 0.87 -1.38 -6.14
N LEU A 57 1.29 -1.13 -7.38
CA LEU A 57 2.06 -2.09 -8.17
C LEU A 57 3.45 -2.34 -7.59
N ASP A 58 4.16 -1.29 -7.17
CA ASP A 58 5.46 -1.45 -6.52
C ASP A 58 5.35 -2.29 -5.23
N VAL A 59 4.31 -2.02 -4.43
CA VAL A 59 4.03 -2.78 -3.21
C VAL A 59 3.70 -4.25 -3.53
N ILE A 60 2.87 -4.51 -4.54
CA ILE A 60 2.55 -5.87 -5.01
C ILE A 60 3.83 -6.61 -5.38
N GLU A 61 4.69 -5.99 -6.21
CA GLU A 61 5.92 -6.61 -6.69
C GLU A 61 6.86 -6.99 -5.52
N ILE A 62 7.04 -6.09 -4.56
CA ILE A 62 7.90 -6.35 -3.38
C ILE A 62 7.31 -7.47 -2.51
N LEU A 63 6.01 -7.43 -2.25
CA LEU A 63 5.34 -8.43 -1.41
C LEU A 63 5.36 -9.83 -2.07
N GLU A 64 5.14 -9.91 -3.38
CA GLU A 64 5.26 -11.15 -4.15
C GLU A 64 6.69 -11.70 -4.11
N LYS A 65 7.71 -10.85 -4.28
CA LYS A 65 9.13 -11.24 -4.14
C LYS A 65 9.44 -11.80 -2.75
N ASN A 66 8.77 -11.27 -1.72
CA ASN A 66 8.88 -11.72 -0.34
C ASN A 66 7.97 -12.91 -0.01
N GLY A 67 7.33 -13.53 -1.01
CA GLY A 67 6.52 -14.73 -0.88
C GLY A 67 5.15 -14.53 -0.25
N LYS A 68 4.66 -13.28 -0.16
CA LYS A 68 3.31 -12.97 0.31
C LYS A 68 2.31 -13.15 -0.84
N ARG A 69 1.16 -13.75 -0.55
CA ARG A 69 0.06 -13.92 -1.50
C ARG A 69 -0.93 -12.78 -1.35
N ILE A 70 -1.30 -12.17 -2.45
CA ILE A 70 -2.25 -11.06 -2.47
C ILE A 70 -3.55 -11.59 -3.11
N PRO A 71 -4.75 -11.37 -2.54
CA PRO A 71 -5.07 -10.62 -1.33
C PRO A 71 -5.06 -11.44 -0.02
N HIS A 72 -4.58 -12.69 -0.03
CA HIS A 72 -4.77 -13.64 1.07
C HIS A 72 -3.96 -13.32 2.34
N ASP A 73 -2.71 -12.91 2.16
CA ASP A 73 -1.77 -12.60 3.25
C ASP A 73 -1.70 -11.08 3.50
N VAL A 74 -1.85 -10.27 2.45
CA VAL A 74 -1.90 -8.79 2.52
C VAL A 74 -2.93 -8.27 1.53
N GLN A 75 -3.86 -7.43 2.00
CA GLN A 75 -4.82 -6.72 1.17
C GLN A 75 -4.28 -5.35 0.76
N ILE A 76 -4.48 -4.97 -0.50
CA ILE A 76 -4.01 -3.69 -1.03
C ILE A 76 -5.19 -2.94 -1.62
N ILE A 77 -5.34 -1.69 -1.18
CA ILE A 77 -6.35 -0.75 -1.65
C ILE A 77 -5.61 0.40 -2.34
N GLY A 78 -5.82 0.50 -3.65
CA GLY A 78 -5.27 1.54 -4.51
C GLY A 78 -6.25 2.70 -4.71
N TYR A 79 -5.76 3.74 -5.36
CA TYR A 79 -6.58 4.89 -5.74
C TYR A 79 -6.40 5.16 -7.24
N ASP A 80 -7.55 5.31 -7.90
CA ASP A 80 -7.79 5.69 -9.32
C ASP A 80 -8.31 4.58 -10.26
N GLY A 81 -8.70 3.43 -9.71
CA GLY A 81 -9.53 2.45 -10.43
C GLY A 81 -8.93 2.01 -11.76
N ILE A 82 -7.60 1.93 -11.88
CA ILE A 82 -6.95 1.27 -12.99
C ILE A 82 -7.42 -0.19 -12.94
N LYS A 83 -8.49 -0.46 -13.70
CA LYS A 83 -8.76 -1.78 -14.24
C LYS A 83 -7.51 -2.14 -15.02
N MET A 84 -6.66 -2.98 -14.44
CA MET A 84 -5.63 -3.66 -15.21
C MET A 84 -6.35 -4.46 -16.28
N ALA A 85 -6.47 -3.86 -17.45
CA ALA A 85 -7.04 -4.48 -18.62
C ALA A 85 -6.08 -5.58 -19.05
N GLY A 86 -6.40 -6.82 -18.68
CA GLY A 86 -6.31 -7.91 -19.64
C GLY A 86 -5.49 -9.15 -19.30
N ASP A 87 -4.72 -9.26 -18.21
CA ASP A 87 -3.96 -10.52 -18.03
C ASP A 87 -3.41 -10.89 -16.63
N ARG A 88 -3.83 -10.24 -15.54
CA ARG A 88 -3.47 -10.70 -14.18
C ARG A 88 -4.64 -10.58 -13.20
N ASP A 89 -4.95 -11.69 -12.52
CA ASP A 89 -6.01 -11.81 -11.52
C ASP A 89 -5.66 -11.05 -10.23
N TYR A 90 -5.68 -9.71 -10.27
CA TYR A 90 -5.64 -8.88 -9.07
C TYR A 90 -6.86 -7.97 -8.99
N LEU A 91 -7.68 -8.21 -7.97
CA LEU A 91 -8.82 -7.36 -7.62
C LEU A 91 -8.33 -6.24 -6.69
N LEU A 92 -7.85 -5.15 -7.29
CA LEU A 92 -7.59 -3.91 -6.55
C LEU A 92 -8.93 -3.26 -6.19
N SER A 93 -9.18 -3.09 -4.89
CA SER A 93 -10.29 -2.26 -4.42
C SER A 93 -9.89 -0.79 -4.52
N THR A 94 -10.78 0.03 -5.07
CA THR A 94 -10.59 1.48 -5.24
C THR A 94 -11.74 2.25 -4.58
N ILE A 95 -11.48 3.44 -4.03
CA ILE A 95 -12.45 4.30 -3.33
C ILE A 95 -12.44 5.71 -3.93
#